data_AF-A0A1M7YV05-F1
#
_entry.id   AF-A0A1M7YV05-F1
#
_cell.length_a   1.000
_cell.length_b   1.000
_cell.length_c   1.000
_cell.angle_alpha   90.00
_cell.angle_beta   90.00
_cell.angle_gamma   90.00
#
_symmetry.space_group_name_H-M   'P 1'
#
loop_
_entity.id
_entity.type
_entity.pdbx_description
1 polymer ?
#
loop_
_entity_poly.entity_id
_entity_poly.type
_entity_poly.pdbx_seq_one_letter_code
_entity_poly.pdbx_strand_id
1 'polypeptide(L)' 'MKRSSSTYRLQMIKEVAMKKQDALSTTSQDPMADYIHQLLMEKPATKKNKDINLNFSGVHFDERAGGWISDQWSIKN' A
#
# COMPACT_ATOMS: atom_id res chain seq x y z
N MET A 1 25.50 -36.74 8.35
CA MET A 1 25.54 -35.27 8.18
C MET A 1 24.62 -34.69 7.09
N LYS A 2 23.67 -35.45 6.51
CA LYS A 2 22.77 -34.89 5.47
C LYS A 2 21.82 -33.79 5.96
N ARG A 3 21.51 -33.77 7.27
CA ARG A 3 20.59 -32.79 7.89
C ARG A 3 21.21 -31.41 8.18
N SER A 4 22.54 -31.28 8.11
CA SER A 4 23.25 -30.02 8.35
C SER A 4 23.72 -29.31 7.09
N SER A 5 23.50 -29.91 5.90
CA SER A 5 23.90 -29.27 4.65
C SER A 5 23.03 -28.05 4.35
N SER A 6 23.64 -27.02 3.75
CA SER A 6 22.95 -25.78 3.36
C SER A 6 21.75 -26.07 2.46
N THR A 7 21.94 -26.92 1.45
CA THR A 7 20.87 -27.34 0.52
C THR A 7 19.69 -27.98 1.23
N TYR A 8 19.93 -28.88 2.18
CA TYR A 8 18.86 -29.52 2.93
C TYR A 8 18.09 -28.52 3.80
N ARG A 9 18.79 -27.58 4.45
CA ARG A 9 18.14 -26.51 5.24
C ARG A 9 17.28 -25.61 4.35
N LEU A 10 17.78 -25.21 3.18
CA LEU A 10 17.02 -24.41 2.22
C LEU A 10 15.78 -25.15 1.71
N GLN A 11 15.89 -26.46 1.45
CA GLN A 11 14.75 -27.27 1.03
C GLN A 11 13.70 -27.39 2.14
N MET A 12 14.13 -27.60 3.39
CA MET A 12 13.24 -27.57 4.56
C MET A 12 12.53 -26.21 4.72
N ILE A 13 13.26 -25.10 4.57
CA ILE A 13 12.69 -23.75 4.64
C ILE A 13 11.65 -23.56 3.53
N LYS A 14 11.97 -23.98 2.30
CA LYS A 14 11.07 -23.91 1.14
C LYS A 14 9.78 -24.68 1.39
N GLU A 15 9.88 -25.94 1.85
CA GLU A 15 8.69 -26.76 2.12
C GLU A 15 7.81 -26.16 3.23
N VAL A 16 8.39 -25.61 4.28
CA VAL A 16 7.63 -24.95 5.37
C VAL A 16 6.98 -23.66 4.89
N ALA A 17 7.67 -22.86 4.07
CA ALA A 17 7.11 -21.62 3.51
C ALA A 17 5.92 -21.92 2.58
N MET A 18 6.05 -22.91 1.70
CA MET A 18 4.97 -23.33 0.79
C MET A 18 3.75 -23.84 1.57
N LYS A 19 3.93 -24.69 2.58
CA LYS A 19 2.81 -25.17 3.42
C LYS A 19 2.08 -24.05 4.15
N LYS A 20 2.79 -23.01 4.60
CA LYS A 20 2.16 -21.83 5.21
C LYS A 20 1.37 -21.03 4.20
N GLN A 21 1.88 -20.87 2.98
CA GLN A 21 1.18 -20.18 1.91
C GLN A 21 -0.11 -20.92 1.50
N ASP A 22 -0.05 -22.26 1.39
CA ASP A 22 -1.21 -23.09 1.08
C ASP A 22 -2.23 -23.15 2.25
N ALA A 23 -1.75 -23.13 3.49
CA ALA A 23 -2.62 -23.02 4.66
C ALA A 23 -3.31 -21.64 4.72
N LEU A 24 -2.58 -20.55 4.44
CA LEU A 24 -3.17 -19.21 4.37
C LEU A 24 -4.18 -19.07 3.23
N SER A 25 -3.96 -19.72 2.08
CA SER A 25 -4.91 -19.66 0.96
C SER A 25 -6.19 -20.45 1.20
N THR A 26 -6.16 -21.43 2.11
CA THR A 26 -7.30 -22.32 2.39
C THR A 26 -8.12 -21.92 3.61
N THR A 27 -7.60 -21.07 4.51
CA THR A 27 -8.32 -20.76 5.78
C THR A 27 -9.17 -19.51 5.79
N SER A 28 -9.08 -18.62 4.78
CA SER A 28 -10.06 -17.53 4.60
C SER A 28 -9.81 -16.85 3.27
N GLN A 29 -10.70 -17.07 2.29
CA GLN A 29 -10.93 -16.08 1.25
C GLN A 29 -11.69 -14.90 1.87
N ASP A 30 -11.01 -14.17 2.76
CA ASP A 30 -11.53 -12.89 3.19
C ASP A 30 -11.32 -11.93 2.01
N PRO A 31 -12.41 -11.44 1.38
CA PRO A 31 -12.29 -10.51 0.25
C PRO A 31 -11.49 -9.25 0.62
N MET A 32 -11.45 -8.88 1.90
CA MET A 32 -10.61 -7.77 2.39
C MET A 32 -9.12 -8.13 2.42
N ALA A 33 -8.76 -9.37 2.78
CA ALA A 33 -7.37 -9.82 2.74
C ALA A 33 -6.84 -9.87 1.30
N ASP A 34 -7.65 -10.34 0.35
CA ASP A 34 -7.32 -10.34 -1.07
C ASP A 34 -7.13 -8.91 -1.62
N TYR A 35 -8.01 -7.98 -1.22
CA TYR A 35 -7.91 -6.58 -1.59
C TYR A 35 -6.63 -5.91 -1.05
N ILE A 36 -6.28 -6.15 0.22
CA ILE A 36 -5.05 -5.64 0.82
C ILE A 36 -3.83 -6.24 0.11
N HIS A 37 -3.85 -7.53 -0.19
CA HIS A 37 -2.77 -8.18 -0.94
C HIS A 37 -2.60 -7.58 -2.34
N GLN A 38 -3.71 -7.30 -3.05
CA GLN A 38 -3.67 -6.60 -4.33
C GLN A 38 -3.06 -5.20 -4.19
N LEU A 39 -3.46 -4.41 -3.18
CA LEU A 39 -2.89 -3.08 -2.92
C LEU A 39 -1.38 -3.11 -2.64
N LEU A 40 -0.89 -4.15 -1.97
CA LEU A 40 0.53 -4.31 -1.67
C LEU A 40 1.35 -4.79 -2.89
N MET A 41 0.74 -5.59 -3.77
CA MET A 41 1.36 -6.14 -4.97
C MET A 41 1.35 -5.15 -6.14
N GLU A 42 0.32 -4.31 -6.24
CA GLU A 42 0.31 -3.16 -7.12
C GLU A 42 1.39 -2.18 -6.64
N LYS A 43 2.61 -2.35 -7.18
CA LYS A 43 3.64 -1.29 -7.16
C LYS A 43 2.92 0.02 -7.50
N PRO A 44 3.10 1.11 -6.75
CA PRO A 44 2.49 2.37 -7.12
C PRO A 44 3.06 2.70 -8.50
N ALA A 45 2.29 2.41 -9.55
CA ALA A 45 2.39 3.15 -10.78
C ALA A 45 2.33 4.57 -10.27
N THR A 46 3.43 5.29 -10.46
CA THR A 46 3.57 6.69 -10.12
C THR A 46 2.45 7.41 -10.86
N LYS A 47 1.24 7.35 -10.31
CA LYS A 47 0.16 8.26 -10.61
C LYS A 47 0.69 9.51 -9.96
N LYS A 48 1.51 10.22 -10.73
CA LYS A 48 1.45 11.66 -10.83
C LYS A 48 0.02 12.01 -11.22
N ASN A 49 -0.95 11.70 -10.37
CA ASN A 49 -2.05 12.59 -10.16
C ASN A 49 -1.34 13.77 -9.52
N LYS A 50 -0.82 14.66 -10.38
CA LYS A 50 -0.83 16.06 -10.02
C LYS A 50 -2.27 16.27 -9.59
N ASP A 51 -2.46 16.54 -8.32
CA ASP A 51 -3.74 16.95 -7.77
C ASP A 51 -4.09 18.27 -8.50
N ILE A 52 -4.64 18.14 -9.71
CA ILE A 52 -4.89 19.27 -10.62
C ILE A 52 -6.06 20.12 -10.13
N ASN A 53 -6.77 19.67 -9.09
CA ASN A 53 -7.83 20.45 -8.47
C ASN A 53 -7.79 20.26 -6.95
N LEU A 54 -6.80 20.87 -6.28
CA LEU A 54 -6.76 21.01 -4.82
C LEU A 54 -7.81 22.01 -4.31
N ASN A 55 -8.91 22.22 -5.01
CA ASN A 55 -9.99 23.10 -4.59
C ASN A 55 -11.11 22.22 -4.04
N PHE A 56 -11.18 22.11 -2.73
CA PHE A 56 -12.27 21.41 -2.04
C PHE A 56 -13.16 22.45 -1.37
N SER A 57 -14.40 22.64 -1.84
CA SER A 57 -15.39 23.47 -1.15
C SER A 57 -14.92 24.89 -0.74
N GLY A 58 -14.19 25.59 -1.62
CA GLY A 58 -13.71 26.96 -1.35
C GLY A 58 -12.49 27.04 -0.42
N VAL A 59 -11.73 25.94 -0.29
CA VAL A 59 -10.36 25.93 0.23
C VAL A 59 -9.39 25.38 -0.80
N HIS A 60 -8.20 25.98 -0.90
CA HIS A 60 -7.12 25.52 -1.76
C HIS A 60 -5.79 25.43 -1.00
N PHE A 61 -4.91 24.52 -1.41
CA PHE A 61 -3.56 24.45 -0.85
C PHE A 61 -2.67 25.51 -1.52
N ASP A 62 -2.15 26.45 -0.73
CA ASP A 62 -1.16 27.44 -1.16
C ASP A 62 0.23 27.00 -0.70
N GLU A 63 1.06 26.60 -1.64
CA GLU A 63 2.45 26.18 -1.40
C GLU A 63 3.30 27.32 -0.82
N ARG A 64 2.97 28.58 -1.10
CA ARG A 64 3.69 29.75 -0.56
C ARG A 64 3.38 29.99 0.90
N ALA A 65 2.15 29.69 1.33
CA ALA A 65 1.75 29.73 2.74
C ALA A 65 2.07 28.42 3.48
N GLY A 66 2.38 27.35 2.75
CA GLY A 66 2.66 26.02 3.30
C GLY A 66 1.43 25.34 3.90
N GLY A 67 0.22 25.69 3.43
CA GLY A 67 -1.01 25.23 4.07
C GLY A 67 -2.26 25.44 3.21
N TRP A 68 -3.40 24.99 3.76
CA TRP A 68 -4.72 25.19 3.14
C TRP A 68 -5.27 26.57 3.49
N ILE A 69 -5.67 27.33 2.48
CA ILE A 69 -6.26 28.67 2.60
C ILE A 69 -7.72 28.59 2.15
N SER A 70 -8.60 29.32 2.84
CA SER A 70 -9.98 29.52 2.39
C SER A 70 -10.08 30.73 1.46
N ASP A 71 -10.80 30.54 0.35
CA ASP A 71 -11.11 31.60 -0.62
C ASP A 71 -11.97 32.71 0.00
N GLN A 72 -12.65 32.44 1.11
CA GLN A 72 -13.44 33.44 1.86
C GLN A 72 -12.60 34.35 2.74
N TRP A 73 -11.34 33.97 3.04
CA TRP A 73 -10.43 34.80 3.83
C TRP A 73 -10.05 36.10 3.11
N SER A 74 -10.13 36.09 1.78
CA SER A 74 -9.80 37.24 0.92
C SER A 74 -10.93 38.26 0.77
N ILE A 75 -12.10 38.04 1.40
CA ILE A 75 -13.20 39.02 1.39
C ILE A 75 -12.81 40.17 2.33
N LYS A 76 -12.07 41.14 1.77
CA LYS A 76 -11.98 42.49 2.33
C LYS A 76 -13.26 43.22 1.94
N ASN A 77 -14.11 43.48 2.93
CA ASN A 77 -15.13 44.54 2.83
C ASN A 77 -14.45 45.90 2.74
#